data_AF-A0A8D3E4U3-F1
#
_entry.id   AF-A0A8D3E4U3-F1
#
_cell.length_a   1.000
_cell.length_b   1.000
_cell.length_c   1.000
_cell.angle_alpha   90.00
_cell.angle_beta   90.00
_cell.angle_gamma   90.00
#
_symmetry.space_group_name_H-M   'P 1'
#
loop_
_entity.id
_entity.type
_entity.pdbx_description
1 polymer ?
#
loop_
_entity_poly.entity_id
_entity_poly.type
_entity_poly.pdbx_seq_one_letter_code
_entity_poly.pdbx_strand_id
1 'polypeptide(L)'
;MSDSDDDGVPALSAHTLAALQEFYSETRRTGPDHGAAPSDQFAVGAIEEDWGMSQFWYSDETATQLAEEVVLLLCVFTLRIACVSAPSVYQKLKQGAVDGSHRLSAVVVLEYDRRFAAYGDDFVFYDYNEPLSLAAGAAPRSFDVVLADPPYLSEECLSKVAQTVKYLSKGKVLLCTGAIMEKLAKELLDVTMCSFLPEHNRNLSNEFRCLRQLSVSPADLRPINGLTEGVVQTERRRRLRHFTVTVVHTSRYK
;
A
#
# COMPACT_ATOMS: atom_id res chain seq x y z
N MET A 1 -33.82 -40.82 33.43
CA MET A 1 -33.25 -39.56 33.92
C MET A 1 -32.37 -39.04 32.81
N SER A 2 -32.78 -37.98 32.11
CA SER A 2 -32.01 -37.37 31.03
C SER A 2 -31.76 -35.92 31.45
N ASP A 3 -30.54 -35.63 31.88
CA ASP A 3 -30.08 -34.25 32.10
C ASP A 3 -29.78 -33.65 30.72
N SER A 4 -30.45 -32.55 30.40
CA SER A 4 -30.12 -31.65 29.31
C SER A 4 -29.60 -30.37 29.93
N ASP A 5 -28.28 -30.25 30.00
CA ASP A 5 -27.60 -28.99 30.30
C ASP A 5 -27.70 -28.09 29.05
N ASP A 6 -28.67 -27.18 29.07
CA ASP A 6 -28.80 -26.04 28.16
C ASP A 6 -27.84 -24.95 28.67
N ASP A 7 -26.60 -24.97 28.18
CA ASP A 7 -25.59 -23.94 28.44
C ASP A 7 -26.11 -22.59 27.95
N GLY A 8 -26.50 -21.75 28.91
CA GLY A 8 -27.13 -20.45 28.72
C GLY A 8 -26.29 -19.48 27.91
N VAL A 9 -26.53 -19.43 26.60
CA VAL A 9 -26.07 -18.34 25.74
C VAL A 9 -26.69 -17.03 26.27
N PRO A 10 -25.88 -16.00 26.62
CA PRO A 10 -26.43 -14.74 27.10
C PRO A 10 -27.31 -14.11 26.03
N ALA A 11 -28.63 -14.06 26.28
CA ALA A 11 -29.58 -13.39 25.41
C ALA A 11 -29.74 -11.92 25.84
N LEU A 12 -29.74 -11.01 24.86
CA LEU A 12 -30.08 -9.61 25.11
C LEU A 12 -31.52 -9.52 25.62
N SER A 13 -31.78 -8.61 26.56
CA SER A 13 -33.16 -8.33 26.98
C SER A 13 -33.97 -7.84 25.77
N ALA A 14 -35.26 -8.18 25.72
CA ALA A 14 -36.14 -7.76 24.63
C ALA A 14 -36.14 -6.23 24.43
N HIS A 15 -36.02 -5.48 25.53
CA HIS A 15 -35.92 -4.03 25.51
C HIS A 15 -34.59 -3.54 24.90
N THR A 16 -33.47 -4.18 25.23
CA THR A 16 -32.16 -3.85 24.64
C THR A 16 -32.15 -4.15 23.13
N LEU A 17 -32.73 -5.28 22.72
CA LEU A 17 -32.88 -5.65 21.31
C LEU A 17 -33.74 -4.65 20.54
N ALA A 18 -34.87 -4.23 21.11
CA ALA A 18 -35.75 -3.23 20.51
C ALA A 18 -35.04 -1.87 20.35
N ALA A 19 -34.34 -1.42 21.39
CA ALA A 19 -33.56 -0.17 21.33
C ALA A 19 -32.43 -0.24 20.29
N LEU A 20 -31.77 -1.40 20.15
CA LEU A 20 -30.75 -1.62 19.13
C LEU A 20 -31.35 -1.59 17.72
N GLN A 21 -32.51 -2.22 17.52
CA GLN A 21 -33.23 -2.22 16.26
C GLN A 21 -33.71 -0.82 15.88
N GLU A 22 -34.21 -0.05 16.85
CA GLU A 22 -34.61 1.35 16.69
C GLU A 22 -33.41 2.20 16.27
N PHE A 23 -32.28 2.11 16.97
CA PHE A 23 -31.04 2.79 16.60
C PHE A 23 -30.55 2.44 15.17
N TYR A 24 -30.55 1.15 14.80
CA TYR A 24 -30.21 0.74 13.43
C TYR A 24 -31.22 1.22 12.39
N SER A 25 -32.48 1.42 12.77
CA SER A 25 -33.51 1.95 11.87
C SER A 25 -33.40 3.47 11.71
N GLU A 26 -33.02 4.19 12.77
CA GLU A 26 -32.76 5.62 12.75
C GLU A 26 -31.51 5.94 11.93
N THR A 27 -30.41 5.19 12.13
CA THR A 27 -29.17 5.36 11.36
C THR A 27 -29.40 5.14 9.85
N ARG A 28 -30.28 4.19 9.50
CA ARG A 28 -30.72 3.95 8.10
C ARG A 28 -31.62 5.06 7.55
N ARG A 29 -32.32 5.81 8.40
CA ARG A 29 -33.19 6.94 8.00
C ARG A 29 -32.45 8.27 7.95
N THR A 30 -31.32 8.39 8.65
CA THR A 30 -30.43 9.56 8.62
C THR A 30 -29.29 9.45 7.60
N GLY A 31 -29.39 8.53 6.63
CA GLY A 31 -28.54 8.59 5.44
C GLY A 31 -28.76 9.90 4.67
N PRO A 32 -27.75 10.42 3.95
CA PRO A 32 -27.80 11.77 3.41
C PRO A 32 -28.99 11.96 2.45
N ASP A 33 -29.67 13.10 2.61
CA ASP A 33 -30.68 13.61 1.68
C ASP A 33 -30.21 13.42 0.23
N HIS A 34 -30.85 12.51 -0.50
CA HIS A 34 -30.65 12.31 -1.93
C HIS A 34 -31.23 13.51 -2.71
N GLY A 35 -30.50 14.62 -2.72
CA GLY A 35 -30.88 15.88 -3.37
C GLY A 35 -29.72 16.73 -3.88
N ALA A 36 -28.50 16.19 -3.97
CA ALA A 36 -27.33 16.90 -4.50
C ALA A 36 -26.77 16.20 -5.75
N ALA A 37 -26.06 16.98 -6.59
CA ALA A 37 -25.39 16.62 -7.85
C ALA A 37 -24.84 15.18 -7.91
N PRO A 38 -24.67 14.56 -9.11
CA PRO A 38 -24.11 13.21 -9.20
C PRO A 38 -22.81 13.15 -8.38
N SER A 39 -22.87 12.45 -7.26
CA SER A 39 -21.73 12.28 -6.38
C SER A 39 -20.65 11.60 -7.21
N ASP A 40 -19.46 12.18 -7.26
CA ASP A 40 -18.31 11.52 -7.88
C ASP A 40 -18.17 10.11 -7.26
N GLN A 41 -18.42 9.08 -8.06
CA GLN A 41 -18.40 7.69 -7.59
C GLN A 41 -17.01 7.25 -7.10
N PHE A 42 -15.97 8.03 -7.46
CA PHE A 42 -14.61 7.83 -7.01
C PHE A 42 -14.21 8.77 -5.86
N ALA A 43 -15.15 9.50 -5.26
CA ALA A 43 -14.88 10.22 -4.01
C ALA A 43 -14.67 9.24 -2.84
N VAL A 44 -13.74 9.56 -1.95
CA VAL A 44 -13.52 8.79 -0.72
C VAL A 44 -14.77 8.86 0.15
N GLY A 45 -15.33 7.69 0.47
CA GLY A 45 -16.60 7.58 1.19
C GLY A 45 -17.86 7.60 0.31
N ALA A 46 -17.75 7.61 -1.03
CA ALA A 46 -18.90 7.42 -1.92
C ALA A 46 -19.63 6.08 -1.68
N ILE A 47 -18.88 5.07 -1.21
CA ILE A 47 -19.41 3.85 -0.60
C ILE A 47 -19.12 3.94 0.91
N GLU A 48 -20.17 3.85 1.73
CA GLU A 48 -20.08 3.96 3.19
C GLU A 48 -19.32 2.77 3.81
N GLU A 49 -18.55 3.05 4.86
CA GLU A 49 -17.82 2.04 5.64
C GLU A 49 -18.77 0.99 6.24
N ASP A 50 -18.42 -0.29 6.10
CA ASP A 50 -18.98 -1.39 6.87
C ASP A 50 -17.95 -1.90 7.89
N TRP A 51 -18.18 -1.58 9.15
CA TRP A 51 -17.30 -1.96 10.26
C TRP A 51 -17.31 -3.48 10.51
N GLY A 52 -18.36 -4.20 10.11
CA GLY A 52 -18.40 -5.66 10.14
C GLY A 52 -17.40 -6.29 9.18
N MET A 53 -17.00 -5.56 8.13
CA MET A 53 -15.98 -5.96 7.16
C MET A 53 -14.61 -5.35 7.48
N SER A 54 -14.45 -4.66 8.62
CA SER A 54 -13.22 -3.96 9.01
C SER A 54 -12.80 -2.88 8.01
N GLN A 55 -13.78 -2.16 7.44
CA GLN A 55 -13.55 -1.07 6.51
C GLN A 55 -13.33 0.25 7.26
N PHE A 56 -12.15 0.85 7.06
CA PHE A 56 -11.81 2.17 7.58
C PHE A 56 -11.18 2.99 6.47
N TRP A 57 -11.82 4.09 6.09
CA TRP A 57 -11.33 4.89 4.97
C TRP A 57 -10.22 5.84 5.41
N TYR A 58 -9.12 5.86 4.65
CA TYR A 58 -8.09 6.89 4.77
C TYR A 58 -8.69 8.29 4.66
N SER A 59 -8.04 9.25 5.33
CA SER A 59 -8.29 10.66 5.06
C SER A 59 -8.02 10.98 3.59
N ASP A 60 -8.69 12.01 3.08
CA ASP A 60 -8.53 12.44 1.69
C ASP A 60 -7.05 12.73 1.35
N GLU A 61 -6.34 13.36 2.30
CA GLU A 61 -4.90 13.64 2.22
C GLU A 61 -4.07 12.36 2.20
N THR A 62 -4.32 11.42 3.12
CA THR A 62 -3.59 10.15 3.19
C THR A 62 -3.77 9.34 1.90
N ALA A 63 -5.01 9.21 1.42
CA ALA A 63 -5.29 8.50 0.18
C ALA A 63 -4.59 9.14 -1.02
N THR A 64 -4.52 10.48 -1.06
CA THR A 64 -3.84 11.24 -2.12
C THR A 64 -2.33 11.01 -2.08
N GLN A 65 -1.70 11.13 -0.91
CA GLN A 65 -0.25 10.89 -0.77
C GLN A 65 0.15 9.45 -1.07
N LEU A 66 -0.66 8.47 -0.67
CA LEU A 66 -0.45 7.06 -1.04
C LEU A 66 -0.57 6.85 -2.55
N ALA A 67 -1.55 7.48 -3.20
CA ALA A 67 -1.73 7.43 -4.66
C ALA A 67 -0.54 8.07 -5.40
N GLU A 68 -0.01 9.20 -4.91
CA GLU A 68 1.20 9.84 -5.41
C GLU A 68 2.42 8.93 -5.30
N GLU A 69 2.66 8.36 -4.11
CA GLU A 69 3.81 7.46 -3.89
C GLU A 69 3.75 6.28 -4.85
N VAL A 70 2.61 5.59 -5.02
CA VAL A 70 2.53 4.44 -5.93
C VAL A 70 2.79 4.78 -7.39
N VAL A 71 2.41 5.99 -7.85
CA VAL A 71 2.70 6.47 -9.21
C VAL A 71 4.19 6.80 -9.39
N LEU A 72 4.83 7.32 -8.33
CA LEU A 72 6.23 7.75 -8.32
C LEU A 72 7.22 6.60 -8.03
N LEU A 73 6.77 5.48 -7.45
CA LEU A 73 7.63 4.33 -7.11
C LEU A 73 8.40 3.73 -8.29
N LEU A 74 7.90 3.92 -9.52
CA LEU A 74 8.54 3.46 -10.75
C LEU A 74 8.50 4.55 -11.81
N CYS A 75 9.58 4.67 -12.58
CA CYS A 75 9.67 5.52 -13.78
C CYS A 75 9.53 4.67 -15.06
N VAL A 76 8.32 4.19 -15.33
CA VAL A 76 7.95 3.38 -16.50
C VAL A 76 6.85 4.05 -17.34
N PHE A 77 6.88 3.92 -18.66
CA PHE A 77 5.89 4.58 -19.54
C PHE A 77 4.44 4.14 -19.30
N THR A 78 4.24 2.86 -18.97
CA THR A 78 2.93 2.27 -18.67
C THR A 78 3.00 1.58 -17.33
N LEU A 79 2.10 1.93 -16.42
CA LEU A 79 2.05 1.45 -15.05
C LEU A 79 0.73 0.71 -14.82
N ARG A 80 0.80 -0.47 -14.21
CA ARG A 80 -0.34 -1.24 -13.74
C ARG A 80 -0.31 -1.34 -12.23
N ILE A 81 -1.37 -0.89 -11.57
CA ILE A 81 -1.48 -0.87 -10.10
C ILE A 81 -2.62 -1.80 -9.65
N ALA A 82 -2.37 -2.56 -8.60
CA ALA A 82 -3.42 -3.27 -7.86
C ALA A 82 -3.53 -2.68 -6.45
N CYS A 83 -4.75 -2.32 -6.05
CA CYS A 83 -5.12 -1.92 -4.69
C CYS A 83 -5.84 -3.10 -4.03
N VAL A 84 -5.19 -3.77 -3.08
CA VAL A 84 -5.73 -4.91 -2.33
C VAL A 84 -6.29 -4.40 -1.01
N SER A 85 -7.60 -4.52 -0.83
CA SER A 85 -8.31 -4.04 0.36
C SER A 85 -8.12 -2.54 0.65
N ALA A 86 -7.84 -1.74 -0.38
CA ALA A 86 -7.49 -0.32 -0.25
C ALA A 86 -8.28 0.57 -1.25
N PRO A 87 -9.61 0.68 -1.09
CA PRO A 87 -10.48 1.28 -2.09
C PRO A 87 -10.35 2.81 -2.13
N SER A 88 -10.01 3.44 -1.00
CA SER A 88 -9.74 4.88 -0.89
C SER A 88 -8.57 5.34 -1.77
N VAL A 89 -7.51 4.53 -1.88
CA VAL A 89 -6.38 4.84 -2.77
C VAL A 89 -6.74 4.61 -4.24
N TYR A 90 -7.48 3.52 -4.52
CA TYR A 90 -8.02 3.28 -5.87
C TYR A 90 -8.85 4.47 -6.37
N GLN A 91 -9.76 4.95 -5.53
CA GLN A 91 -10.60 6.12 -5.76
C GLN A 91 -9.77 7.35 -6.17
N LYS A 92 -8.71 7.67 -5.43
CA LYS A 92 -7.78 8.76 -5.76
C LYS A 92 -7.03 8.57 -7.08
N LEU A 93 -6.58 7.35 -7.37
CA LEU A 93 -5.95 7.03 -8.65
C LEU A 93 -6.92 7.22 -9.83
N LYS A 94 -8.21 6.89 -9.65
CA LYS A 94 -9.23 7.02 -10.70
C LYS A 94 -9.69 8.45 -10.93
N GLN A 95 -9.65 9.32 -9.91
CA GLN A 95 -9.92 10.75 -10.06
C GLN A 95 -8.89 11.46 -10.95
N GLY A 96 -7.72 10.85 -11.18
CA GLY A 96 -6.65 11.45 -12.00
C GLY A 96 -6.04 12.71 -11.39
N ALA A 97 -6.23 12.91 -10.08
CA ALA A 97 -5.76 14.08 -9.34
C ALA A 97 -4.26 14.06 -9.04
N VAL A 98 -3.57 12.98 -9.41
CA VAL A 98 -2.17 12.72 -9.09
C VAL A 98 -1.27 12.99 -10.31
N ASP A 99 -0.16 13.70 -10.09
CA ASP A 99 0.85 13.91 -11.11
C ASP A 99 1.42 12.57 -11.62
N GLY A 100 1.43 12.39 -12.94
CA GLY A 100 1.84 11.13 -13.55
C GLY A 100 0.71 10.14 -13.82
N SER A 101 -0.56 10.48 -13.50
CA SER A 101 -1.73 9.63 -13.79
C SER A 101 -1.84 9.22 -15.27
N HIS A 102 -1.30 10.01 -16.21
CA HIS A 102 -1.24 9.67 -17.64
C HIS A 102 -0.45 8.37 -17.95
N ARG A 103 0.36 7.88 -17.00
CA ARG A 103 1.12 6.63 -17.12
C ARG A 103 0.31 5.41 -16.68
N LEU A 104 -0.82 5.61 -16.00
CA LEU A 104 -1.66 4.52 -15.51
C LEU A 104 -2.38 3.85 -16.67
N SER A 105 -1.92 2.65 -17.02
CA SER A 105 -2.53 1.80 -18.05
C SER A 105 -3.64 0.90 -17.51
N ALA A 106 -3.60 0.57 -16.22
CA ALA A 106 -4.66 -0.13 -15.51
C ALA A 106 -4.54 0.11 -14.00
N VAL A 107 -5.68 0.27 -13.33
CA VAL A 107 -5.78 0.30 -11.87
C VAL A 107 -6.90 -0.64 -11.48
N VAL A 108 -6.60 -1.67 -10.70
CA VAL A 108 -7.57 -2.68 -10.26
C VAL A 108 -7.73 -2.61 -8.76
N VAL A 109 -8.95 -2.78 -8.26
CA VAL A 109 -9.25 -2.90 -6.84
C VAL A 109 -9.72 -4.32 -6.53
N LEU A 110 -9.06 -4.94 -5.55
CA LEU A 110 -9.39 -6.25 -5.02
C LEU A 110 -10.09 -6.05 -3.67
N GLU A 111 -11.39 -6.32 -3.64
CA GLU A 111 -12.24 -6.02 -2.49
C GLU A 111 -13.23 -7.15 -2.18
N TYR A 112 -13.51 -7.35 -0.90
CA TYR A 112 -14.50 -8.32 -0.45
C TYR A 112 -15.92 -7.78 -0.63
N ASP A 113 -16.09 -6.47 -0.42
CA ASP A 113 -17.37 -5.82 -0.51
C ASP A 113 -17.84 -5.70 -1.96
N ARG A 114 -18.92 -6.42 -2.27
CA ARG A 114 -19.51 -6.48 -3.61
C ARG A 114 -20.11 -5.16 -4.07
N ARG A 115 -20.31 -4.17 -3.19
CA ARG A 115 -20.75 -2.82 -3.57
C ARG A 115 -19.75 -2.16 -4.52
N PHE A 116 -18.46 -2.49 -4.42
CA PHE A 116 -17.42 -2.02 -5.33
C PHE A 116 -17.53 -2.58 -6.76
N ALA A 117 -18.42 -3.53 -7.03
CA ALA A 117 -18.75 -3.96 -8.40
C ALA A 117 -19.30 -2.81 -9.28
N ALA A 118 -19.71 -1.70 -8.68
CA ALA A 118 -20.02 -0.46 -9.38
C ALA A 118 -18.84 0.08 -10.23
N TYR A 119 -17.61 -0.35 -9.94
CA TYR A 119 -16.40 0.01 -10.70
C TYR A 119 -16.17 -0.84 -11.96
N GLY A 120 -17.07 -1.78 -12.27
CA GLY A 120 -17.01 -2.56 -13.51
C GLY A 120 -15.74 -3.43 -13.60
N ASP A 121 -15.05 -3.36 -14.74
CA ASP A 121 -13.89 -4.21 -15.04
C ASP A 121 -12.68 -3.97 -14.12
N ASP A 122 -12.63 -2.83 -13.43
CA ASP A 122 -11.58 -2.51 -12.47
C ASP A 122 -11.77 -3.24 -11.12
N PHE A 123 -12.96 -3.78 -10.85
CA PHE A 123 -13.26 -4.51 -9.62
C PHE A 123 -13.00 -6.01 -9.75
N VAL A 124 -12.28 -6.56 -8.78
CA VAL A 124 -12.09 -8.00 -8.59
C VAL A 124 -12.58 -8.36 -7.20
N PHE A 125 -13.60 -9.23 -7.13
CA PHE A 125 -14.02 -9.81 -5.85
C PHE A 125 -12.86 -10.60 -5.25
N TYR A 126 -12.53 -10.29 -4.00
CA TYR A 126 -11.39 -10.85 -3.30
C TYR A 126 -11.76 -11.23 -1.87
N ASP A 127 -11.63 -12.52 -1.56
CA ASP A 127 -11.70 -13.05 -0.20
C ASP A 127 -10.29 -13.48 0.21
N TYR A 128 -9.71 -12.83 1.23
CA TYR A 128 -8.38 -13.19 1.69
C TYR A 128 -8.32 -14.63 2.23
N ASN A 129 -9.44 -15.25 2.59
CA ASN A 129 -9.47 -16.67 2.98
C ASN A 129 -9.16 -17.61 1.82
N GLU A 130 -9.41 -17.17 0.60
CA GLU A 130 -9.07 -17.87 -0.65
C GLU A 130 -8.15 -16.98 -1.50
N PRO A 131 -6.91 -16.69 -1.04
CA PRO A 131 -6.10 -15.56 -1.54
C PRO A 131 -5.75 -15.64 -3.03
N LEU A 132 -5.76 -16.83 -3.62
CA LEU A 132 -5.44 -17.08 -5.04
C LEU A 132 -6.67 -17.41 -5.89
N SER A 133 -7.88 -17.34 -5.32
CA SER A 133 -9.16 -17.50 -6.04
C SER A 133 -9.53 -16.18 -6.72
N LEU A 134 -8.69 -15.75 -7.67
CA LEU A 134 -8.82 -14.47 -8.35
C LEU A 134 -9.42 -14.63 -9.75
N ALA A 135 -10.25 -13.66 -10.16
CA ALA A 135 -10.77 -13.59 -11.51
C ALA A 135 -9.65 -13.38 -12.55
N ALA A 136 -9.94 -13.68 -13.83
CA ALA A 136 -8.96 -13.64 -14.93
C ALA A 136 -8.23 -12.28 -15.11
N GLY A 137 -8.80 -11.18 -14.60
CA GLY A 137 -8.18 -9.84 -14.63
C GLY A 137 -6.94 -9.66 -13.74
N ALA A 138 -6.69 -10.59 -12.80
CA ALA A 138 -5.61 -10.50 -11.82
C ALA A 138 -4.56 -11.60 -12.03
N ALA A 139 -3.95 -11.63 -13.22
CA ALA A 139 -2.95 -12.62 -13.59
C ALA A 139 -1.67 -12.54 -12.73
N PRO A 140 -0.91 -13.65 -12.59
CA PRO A 140 0.34 -13.65 -11.83
C PRO A 140 1.35 -12.65 -12.39
N ARG A 141 2.04 -11.92 -11.52
CA ARG A 141 3.14 -10.99 -11.82
C ARG A 141 2.74 -9.94 -12.87
N SER A 142 1.49 -9.51 -12.87
CA SER A 142 0.92 -8.61 -13.89
C SER A 142 0.88 -7.14 -13.47
N PHE A 143 1.12 -6.83 -12.19
CA PHE A 143 1.08 -5.47 -11.66
C PHE A 143 2.48 -4.96 -11.32
N ASP A 144 2.80 -3.75 -11.75
CA ASP A 144 4.10 -3.13 -11.50
C ASP A 144 4.23 -2.72 -10.03
N VAL A 145 3.14 -2.24 -9.43
CA VAL A 145 3.03 -1.89 -8.01
C VAL A 145 1.77 -2.55 -7.44
N VAL A 146 1.91 -3.15 -6.25
CA VAL A 146 0.77 -3.61 -5.46
C VAL A 146 0.73 -2.80 -4.16
N LEU A 147 -0.38 -2.12 -3.92
CA LEU A 147 -0.69 -1.50 -2.65
C LEU A 147 -1.65 -2.42 -1.89
N ALA A 148 -1.34 -2.74 -0.64
CA ALA A 148 -2.20 -3.59 0.19
C ALA A 148 -2.51 -2.91 1.54
N ASP A 149 -3.74 -3.08 1.99
CA ASP A 149 -4.20 -2.67 3.33
C ASP A 149 -5.07 -3.79 3.94
N PRO A 150 -4.45 -4.81 4.57
CA PRO A 150 -5.18 -5.98 5.07
C PRO A 150 -6.28 -5.59 6.07
N PRO A 151 -7.49 -6.19 5.98
CA PRO A 151 -8.63 -5.79 6.81
C PRO A 151 -8.41 -6.07 8.30
N TYR A 152 -7.60 -7.07 8.66
CA TYR A 152 -7.40 -7.48 10.05
C TYR A 152 -5.92 -7.46 10.45
N LEU A 153 -5.66 -7.05 11.69
CA LEU A 153 -4.34 -7.06 12.32
C LEU A 153 -4.03 -8.43 12.95
N SER A 154 -4.05 -9.47 12.11
CA SER A 154 -3.72 -10.85 12.52
C SER A 154 -2.65 -11.45 11.61
N GLU A 155 -1.85 -12.35 12.18
CA GLU A 155 -0.80 -13.03 11.41
C GLU A 155 -1.38 -13.84 10.24
N GLU A 156 -2.52 -14.48 10.44
CA GLU A 156 -3.23 -15.24 9.41
C GLU A 156 -3.66 -14.35 8.25
N CYS A 157 -4.29 -13.20 8.55
CA CYS A 157 -4.74 -12.25 7.54
C CYS A 157 -3.56 -11.72 6.73
N LEU A 158 -2.51 -11.23 7.41
CA LEU A 158 -1.33 -10.71 6.72
C LEU A 158 -0.61 -11.80 5.91
N SER A 159 -0.52 -13.03 6.41
CA SER A 159 0.09 -14.15 5.70
C SER A 159 -0.66 -14.50 4.41
N LYS A 160 -2.00 -14.50 4.46
CA LYS A 160 -2.85 -14.75 3.29
C LYS A 160 -2.78 -13.60 2.29
N VAL A 161 -2.89 -12.35 2.73
CA VAL A 161 -2.73 -11.17 1.85
C VAL A 161 -1.33 -11.12 1.24
N ALA A 162 -0.28 -11.50 1.98
CA ALA A 162 1.07 -11.58 1.44
C ALA A 162 1.20 -12.61 0.31
N GLN A 163 0.44 -13.71 0.32
CA GLN A 163 0.40 -14.65 -0.82
C GLN A 163 -0.16 -13.97 -2.06
N THR A 164 -1.29 -13.25 -1.92
CA THR A 164 -1.90 -12.45 -2.99
C THR A 164 -0.93 -11.41 -3.54
N VAL A 165 -0.28 -10.64 -2.65
CA VAL A 165 0.69 -9.61 -3.04
C VAL A 165 1.85 -10.20 -3.83
N LYS A 166 2.43 -11.31 -3.36
CA LYS A 166 3.53 -12.02 -4.07
C LYS A 166 3.10 -12.54 -5.43
N TYR A 167 1.87 -13.05 -5.52
CA TYR A 167 1.30 -13.54 -6.76
C TYR A 167 1.12 -12.42 -7.78
N LEU A 168 0.62 -11.25 -7.37
CA LEU A 168 0.29 -10.14 -8.27
C LEU A 168 1.49 -9.25 -8.65
N SER A 169 2.35 -8.93 -7.69
CA SER A 169 3.38 -7.89 -7.84
C SER A 169 4.54 -8.34 -8.73
N LYS A 170 5.07 -7.47 -9.59
CA LYS A 170 6.35 -7.64 -10.29
C LYS A 170 7.58 -7.34 -9.43
N GLY A 171 7.39 -6.80 -8.23
CA GLY A 171 8.48 -6.56 -7.27
C GLY A 171 8.43 -5.22 -6.54
N LYS A 172 7.37 -4.41 -6.71
CA LYS A 172 7.13 -3.23 -5.86
C LYS A 172 5.86 -3.44 -5.05
N VAL A 173 5.98 -3.17 -3.75
CA VAL A 173 4.92 -3.33 -2.77
C VAL A 173 4.91 -2.12 -1.86
N LEU A 174 3.72 -1.56 -1.66
CA LEU A 174 3.40 -0.63 -0.58
C LEU A 174 2.36 -1.33 0.32
N LEU A 175 2.64 -1.42 1.60
CA LEU A 175 1.77 -2.08 2.58
C LEU A 175 1.41 -1.05 3.65
N CYS A 176 0.13 -0.79 3.85
CA CYS A 176 -0.34 -0.12 5.04
C CYS A 176 -0.95 -1.18 5.97
N THR A 177 -0.60 -1.12 7.25
CA THR A 177 -1.11 -2.05 8.27
C THR A 177 -0.79 -1.51 9.67
N GLY A 178 -1.24 -2.19 10.72
CA GLY A 178 -0.94 -1.82 12.10
C GLY A 178 0.56 -1.97 12.42
N ALA A 179 1.11 -1.07 13.24
CA ALA A 179 2.53 -1.05 13.62
C ALA A 179 3.01 -2.39 14.22
N ILE A 180 2.13 -3.09 14.95
CA ILE A 180 2.40 -4.41 15.54
C ILE A 180 2.74 -5.48 14.48
N MET A 181 2.33 -5.29 13.22
CA MET A 181 2.58 -6.22 12.12
C MET A 181 3.94 -6.02 11.44
N GLU A 182 4.73 -5.00 11.81
CA GLU A 182 5.98 -4.63 11.13
C GLU A 182 6.94 -5.81 10.94
N LYS A 183 7.19 -6.57 12.02
CA LYS A 183 8.13 -7.70 11.99
C LYS A 183 7.67 -8.78 11.00
N LEU A 184 6.39 -9.16 11.07
CA LEU A 184 5.83 -10.17 10.19
C LEU A 184 5.79 -9.68 8.73
N ALA A 185 5.44 -8.41 8.50
CA ALA A 185 5.46 -7.79 7.18
C ALA A 185 6.88 -7.83 6.57
N LYS A 186 7.92 -7.55 7.37
CA LYS A 186 9.31 -7.66 6.93
C LYS A 186 9.68 -9.09 6.55
N GLU A 187 9.30 -10.09 7.35
CA GLU A 187 9.58 -11.50 7.07
C GLU A 187 8.84 -12.02 5.82
N LEU A 188 7.59 -11.61 5.63
CA LEU A 188 6.76 -12.08 4.53
C LEU A 188 7.06 -11.38 3.21
N LEU A 189 7.20 -10.06 3.21
CA LEU A 189 7.22 -9.24 1.99
C LEU A 189 8.52 -8.44 1.80
N ASP A 190 9.48 -8.55 2.72
CA ASP A 190 10.73 -7.78 2.72
C ASP A 190 10.51 -6.26 2.68
N VAL A 191 9.42 -5.79 3.29
CA VAL A 191 9.09 -4.35 3.37
C VAL A 191 9.68 -3.70 4.61
N THR A 192 9.99 -2.41 4.53
CA THR A 192 10.51 -1.61 5.64
C THR A 192 9.60 -0.42 5.93
N MET A 193 9.45 -0.06 7.20
CA MET A 193 8.65 1.08 7.63
C MET A 193 9.14 2.40 7.00
N CYS A 194 8.19 3.21 6.55
CA CYS A 194 8.40 4.56 6.06
C CYS A 194 8.22 5.58 7.18
N SER A 195 8.68 6.81 6.97
CA SER A 195 8.41 7.93 7.88
C SER A 195 6.96 8.45 7.77
N PHE A 196 6.24 8.06 6.70
CA PHE A 196 4.85 8.45 6.48
C PHE A 196 3.90 7.75 7.47
N LEU A 197 2.97 8.51 8.03
CA LEU A 197 1.97 8.06 8.99
C LEU A 197 0.58 8.19 8.36
N PRO A 198 -0.08 7.08 8.00
CA PRO A 198 -1.40 7.13 7.41
C PRO A 198 -2.47 7.50 8.46
N GLU A 199 -3.38 8.38 8.06
CA GLU A 199 -4.53 8.81 8.86
C GLU A 199 -5.85 8.34 8.23
N HIS A 200 -6.86 8.11 9.07
CA HIS A 200 -8.19 7.66 8.67
C HIS A 200 -9.23 8.74 8.96
N ASN A 201 -10.34 8.74 8.23
CA ASN A 201 -11.46 9.67 8.47
C ASN A 201 -12.06 9.52 9.87
N ARG A 202 -11.90 8.34 10.47
CA ARG A 202 -12.35 8.03 11.83
C ARG A 202 -11.15 7.68 12.70
N ASN A 203 -11.23 8.03 13.98
CA ASN A 203 -10.19 7.70 14.93
C ASN A 203 -10.17 6.20 15.22
N LEU A 204 -9.04 5.56 14.91
CA LEU A 204 -8.76 4.18 15.25
C LEU A 204 -7.82 4.14 16.45
N SER A 205 -8.00 3.15 17.34
CA SER A 205 -7.12 2.99 18.50
C SER A 205 -5.76 2.40 18.15
N ASN A 206 -5.68 1.69 17.01
CA ASN A 206 -4.43 1.08 16.55
C ASN A 206 -3.59 2.11 15.82
N GLU A 207 -2.28 2.04 16.05
CA GLU A 207 -1.31 2.82 15.28
C GLU A 207 -1.06 2.13 13.93
N PHE A 208 -1.27 2.85 12.83
CA PHE A 208 -1.02 2.37 11.48
C PHE A 208 0.29 2.92 10.92
N ARG A 209 0.95 2.13 10.07
CA ARG A 209 2.22 2.46 9.43
C ARG A 209 2.17 2.09 7.96
N CYS A 210 2.89 2.87 7.16
CA CYS A 210 3.17 2.55 5.77
C CYS A 210 4.54 1.89 5.67
N LEU A 211 4.63 0.74 5.00
CA LEU A 211 5.84 -0.02 4.76
C LEU A 211 6.02 -0.21 3.26
N ARG A 212 7.26 -0.18 2.78
CA ARG A 212 7.55 -0.34 1.35
C ARG A 212 8.70 -1.30 1.12
N GLN A 213 8.67 -1.97 -0.02
CA GLN A 213 9.80 -2.81 -0.45
C GLN A 213 10.94 -1.91 -0.96
N LEU A 214 12.08 -1.92 -0.28
CA LEU A 214 13.28 -1.25 -0.78
C LEU A 214 13.84 -2.08 -1.93
N SER A 215 14.09 -1.47 -3.08
CA SER A 215 14.84 -2.14 -4.15
C SER A 215 16.26 -2.38 -3.68
N VAL A 216 16.56 -3.62 -3.29
CA VAL A 216 17.91 -4.16 -3.41
C VAL A 216 17.85 -5.14 -4.56
N SER A 217 18.13 -4.67 -5.77
CA SER A 217 18.44 -5.59 -6.87
C SER A 217 19.84 -6.15 -6.63
N PRO A 218 20.03 -7.49 -6.64
CA PRO A 218 21.37 -8.07 -6.74
C PRO A 218 22.12 -7.59 -8.00
N ALA A 219 21.43 -7.06 -9.02
CA ALA A 219 22.05 -6.47 -10.21
C ALA A 219 22.55 -5.01 -10.00
N ASP A 220 22.13 -4.34 -8.93
CA ASP A 220 22.69 -3.03 -8.52
C ASP A 220 23.96 -3.19 -7.67
N LEU A 221 24.20 -4.40 -7.14
CA LEU A 221 25.50 -4.81 -6.60
C LEU A 221 26.40 -5.29 -7.73
N ARG A 222 26.81 -4.38 -8.63
CA ARG A 222 28.00 -4.67 -9.43
C ARG A 222 29.19 -4.74 -8.46
N PRO A 223 29.98 -5.82 -8.45
CA PRO A 223 31.29 -5.75 -7.85
C PRO A 223 32.05 -4.64 -8.58
N ILE A 224 32.63 -3.70 -7.83
CA ILE A 224 33.67 -2.83 -8.35
C ILE A 224 34.88 -3.75 -8.60
N ASN A 225 34.86 -4.46 -9.73
CA ASN A 225 36.02 -5.20 -10.21
C ASN A 225 37.02 -4.17 -10.72
N GLY A 226 37.93 -3.81 -9.83
CA GLY A 226 39.06 -2.94 -10.10
C GLY A 226 39.95 -2.92 -8.87
N LEU A 227 40.52 -4.08 -8.53
CA LEU A 227 41.84 -4.28 -7.93
C LEU A 227 41.98 -5.78 -7.60
N THR A 228 42.55 -6.52 -8.54
CA THR A 228 43.12 -7.84 -8.27
C THR A 228 44.23 -7.71 -7.22
N GLU A 229 44.18 -8.57 -6.21
CA GLU A 229 45.24 -8.75 -5.22
C GLU A 229 46.58 -9.09 -5.87
N GLY A 230 47.66 -8.59 -5.28
CA GLY A 230 48.92 -9.32 -5.26
C GLY A 230 50.20 -8.48 -5.32
N VAL A 231 50.95 -8.59 -4.21
CA VAL A 231 52.43 -8.68 -4.18
C VAL A 231 53.22 -7.38 -3.88
N VAL A 232 53.71 -7.36 -2.63
CA VAL A 232 55.06 -6.92 -2.17
C VAL A 232 55.25 -5.45 -1.73
N GLN A 233 55.31 -5.33 -0.39
CA GLN A 233 56.36 -4.70 0.43
C GLN A 233 57.27 -3.62 -0.19
N THR A 234 57.57 -2.66 0.70
CA THR A 234 58.75 -1.77 0.75
C THR A 234 58.81 -0.64 -0.28
N GLU A 235 58.53 0.61 0.14
CA GLU A 235 59.58 1.54 0.56
C GLU A 235 59.02 2.85 1.15
N ARG A 236 59.53 3.18 2.33
CA ARG A 236 59.51 4.51 2.95
C ARG A 236 60.53 5.42 2.24
N ARG A 237 60.26 6.74 2.26
CA ARG A 237 61.15 7.93 2.03
C ARG A 237 60.82 8.62 0.70
N ARG A 238 60.73 9.95 0.55
CA ARG A 238 61.07 11.18 1.30
C ARG A 238 60.23 12.27 0.62
N ARG A 239 59.41 13.08 1.30
CA ARG A 239 59.76 14.36 1.95
C ARG A 239 60.68 15.29 1.11
N LEU A 240 60.14 16.48 0.79
CA LEU A 240 60.75 17.82 0.72
C LEU A 240 60.83 18.60 -0.62
N ARG A 241 60.35 19.86 -0.49
CA ARG A 241 60.73 21.15 -1.11
C ARG A 241 60.05 21.50 -2.45
N HIS A 242 59.17 22.52 -2.48
CA HIS A 242 59.48 23.97 -2.55
C HIS A 242 60.48 24.33 -3.64
N PHE A 243 60.04 25.01 -4.70
CA PHE A 243 60.67 26.23 -5.21
C PHE A 243 59.72 27.02 -6.11
N THR A 244 59.67 28.32 -5.86
CA THR A 244 58.93 29.39 -6.53
C THR A 244 59.80 30.01 -7.64
N VAL A 245 59.23 30.93 -8.45
CA VAL A 245 59.86 31.99 -9.28
C VAL A 245 60.21 31.54 -10.73
N THR A 246 60.00 32.27 -11.85
CA THR A 246 59.32 33.52 -12.28
C THR A 246 59.56 33.66 -13.80
N VAL A 247 58.54 34.11 -14.56
CA VAL A 247 58.49 34.97 -15.78
C VAL A 247 59.52 34.77 -16.92
N VAL A 248 59.05 34.79 -18.19
CA VAL A 248 59.33 35.84 -19.22
C VAL A 248 58.67 35.49 -20.58
N HIS A 249 58.03 36.53 -21.12
CA HIS A 249 57.54 36.82 -22.47
C HIS A 249 58.26 36.22 -23.69
N THR A 250 57.47 36.03 -24.77
CA THR A 250 57.67 36.43 -26.20
C THR A 250 56.85 35.47 -27.09
N SER A 251 56.35 35.75 -28.29
CA SER A 251 56.10 36.93 -29.11
C SER A 251 55.15 36.46 -30.22
N ARG A 252 54.35 37.40 -30.74
CA ARG A 252 53.56 37.37 -31.99
C ARG A 252 54.16 36.51 -33.10
N TYR A 253 53.31 35.85 -33.91
CA TYR A 253 53.39 35.91 -35.37
C TYR A 253 52.03 35.59 -36.01
N LYS A 254 51.53 36.59 -36.75
CA LYS A 254 50.59 36.63 -37.89
C LYS A 254 49.25 35.89 -37.81
#